data_AF-A0A972AWS4-F1
#
_entry.id   AF-A0A972AWS4-F1
#
_cell.length_a   1.000
_cell.length_b   1.000
_cell.length_c   1.000
_cell.angle_alpha   90.00
_cell.angle_beta   90.00
_cell.angle_gamma   90.00
#
_symmetry.space_group_name_H-M   'P 1'
#
loop_
_entity.id
_entity.type
_entity.pdbx_description
1 polymer ?
#
loop_
_entity_poly.entity_id
_entity_poly.type
_entity_poly.pdbx_seq_one_letter_code
_entity_poly.pdbx_strand_id
1 'polypeptide(L)'
;MLANFSKLNTVMSKLEERFLFQSDTASIHLLLNFYDLDNMKRFYPKYISMRDLQKDIVRCLRYRVGSEVIAQTLSRQMHEDINRLELYICLEGYKWGCGNMKAINRLESFALDEFSPWELSQMEYLYQNGTTDERVNAYRKSLFLKNRRESKRKSAITITVVNFANHFLKEKVRSINEHTDRQIIMDYDLSDGTMKEEYGDLTADELAVVYRKLTKFLIKNAYAVYESAAWGAINDRVLKRY
;
A
#
# COMPACT_ATOMS: atom_id res chain seq x y z
N MET A 1 4.37 35.11 4.58
CA MET A 1 3.56 33.87 4.79
C MET A 1 3.75 32.83 3.69
N LEU A 2 3.58 33.15 2.39
CA LEU A 2 3.73 32.17 1.29
C LEU A 2 5.13 31.51 1.18
N ALA A 3 6.21 32.24 1.46
CA ALA A 3 7.58 31.71 1.42
C ALA A 3 7.89 30.69 2.52
N ASN A 4 7.18 30.72 3.65
CA ASN A 4 7.34 29.73 4.71
C ASN A 4 6.57 28.45 4.39
N PHE A 5 5.43 28.56 3.70
CA PHE A 5 4.64 27.41 3.24
C PHE A 5 5.37 26.61 2.15
N SER A 6 6.05 27.29 1.20
CA SER A 6 6.84 26.59 0.16
C SER A 6 8.06 25.87 0.75
N LYS A 7 8.74 26.46 1.74
CA LYS A 7 9.84 25.83 2.47
C LYS A 7 9.38 24.62 3.27
N LEU A 8 8.23 24.72 3.95
CA LEU A 8 7.66 23.60 4.70
C LEU A 8 7.32 22.43 3.78
N ASN A 9 6.63 22.68 2.66
CA ASN A 9 6.32 21.64 1.66
C ASN A 9 7.60 20.99 1.12
N THR A 10 8.65 21.77 0.88
CA THR A 10 9.95 21.24 0.41
C THR A 10 10.60 20.32 1.45
N VAL A 11 10.52 20.67 2.74
CA VAL A 11 11.02 19.82 3.84
C VAL A 11 10.22 18.53 3.92
N MET A 12 8.90 18.60 3.85
CA MET A 12 8.02 17.44 3.92
C MET A 12 8.26 16.47 2.74
N SER A 13 8.38 16.97 1.51
CA SER A 13 8.72 16.13 0.35
C SER A 13 10.08 15.43 0.50
N LYS A 14 11.08 16.10 1.10
CA LYS A 14 12.38 15.47 1.38
C LYS A 14 12.29 14.38 2.43
N LEU A 15 11.51 14.59 3.49
CA LEU A 15 11.30 13.56 4.51
C LEU A 15 10.56 12.36 3.93
N GLU A 16 9.60 12.59 3.04
CA GLU A 16 8.88 11.51 2.33
C GLU A 16 9.82 10.68 1.45
N GLU A 17 10.70 11.34 0.71
CA GLU A 17 11.70 10.67 -0.12
C GLU A 17 12.69 9.86 0.74
N ARG A 18 13.20 10.44 1.84
CA ARG A 18 14.09 9.76 2.79
C ARG A 18 13.43 8.57 3.44
N PHE A 19 12.19 8.72 3.88
CA PHE A 19 11.43 7.61 4.42
C PHE A 19 11.27 6.51 3.36
N LEU A 20 10.73 6.84 2.19
CA LEU A 20 10.38 5.83 1.18
C LEU A 20 11.62 5.12 0.60
N PHE A 21 12.68 5.87 0.27
CA PHE A 21 13.84 5.38 -0.49
C PHE A 21 15.13 5.20 0.32
N GLN A 22 15.23 5.76 1.54
CA GLN A 22 16.42 5.59 2.39
C GLN A 22 16.12 4.80 3.67
N SER A 23 14.88 4.32 3.83
CA SER A 23 14.43 3.59 5.02
C SER A 23 14.62 4.37 6.32
N ASP A 24 14.61 5.70 6.25
CA ASP A 24 14.78 6.58 7.41
C ASP A 24 13.49 6.65 8.24
N THR A 25 13.43 5.87 9.32
CA THR A 25 12.27 5.84 10.23
C THR A 25 12.11 7.14 11.02
N ALA A 26 13.18 7.91 11.24
CA ALA A 26 13.06 9.21 11.90
C ALA A 26 12.27 10.19 11.02
N SER A 27 12.42 10.08 9.69
CA SER A 27 11.67 10.91 8.74
C SER A 27 10.16 10.71 8.84
N ILE A 28 9.66 9.48 9.10
CA ILE A 28 8.21 9.27 9.29
C ILE A 28 7.71 9.85 10.61
N HIS A 29 8.46 9.73 11.70
CA HIS A 29 8.08 10.35 12.98
C HIS A 29 7.98 11.87 12.85
N LEU A 30 8.94 12.50 12.16
CA LEU A 30 8.91 13.93 11.87
C LEU A 30 7.74 14.30 10.97
N LEU A 31 7.48 13.53 9.91
CA LEU A 31 6.32 13.74 9.02
C LEU A 31 5.02 13.69 9.80
N LEU A 32 4.81 12.65 10.61
CA LEU A 32 3.61 12.50 11.42
C LEU A 32 3.43 13.67 12.39
N ASN A 33 4.52 14.13 13.03
CA ASN A 33 4.48 15.33 13.86
C ASN A 33 4.10 16.59 13.06
N PHE A 34 4.63 16.77 11.84
CA PHE A 34 4.24 17.89 10.97
C PHE A 34 2.78 17.85 10.54
N TYR A 35 2.21 16.66 10.40
CA TYR A 35 0.80 16.49 10.10
C TYR A 35 -0.11 16.63 11.33
N ASP A 36 0.47 16.89 12.50
CA ASP A 36 -0.21 17.12 13.76
C ASP A 36 -1.10 15.90 14.14
N LEU A 37 -0.48 14.85 14.68
CA LEU A 37 -1.10 13.55 14.95
C LEU A 37 -2.41 13.63 15.78
N ASP A 38 -2.60 14.65 16.61
CA ASP A 38 -3.87 14.90 17.31
C ASP A 38 -5.04 15.09 16.35
N ASN A 39 -4.74 15.50 15.12
CA ASN A 39 -5.66 15.65 14.01
C ASN A 39 -5.81 14.39 13.12
N MET A 40 -5.07 13.32 13.39
CA MET A 40 -5.06 12.08 12.61
C MET A 40 -5.25 10.85 13.52
N LYS A 41 -6.09 10.94 14.56
CA LYS A 41 -6.31 9.87 15.54
C LYS A 41 -6.65 8.49 14.95
N ARG A 42 -7.06 8.43 13.67
CA ARG A 42 -7.52 7.20 12.99
C ARG A 42 -6.78 6.92 11.69
N PHE A 43 -5.57 7.46 11.56
CA PHE A 43 -4.66 7.10 10.50
C PHE A 43 -4.04 5.72 10.80
N TYR A 44 -4.40 4.71 10.04
CA TYR A 44 -3.77 3.39 10.11
C TYR A 44 -3.58 2.81 8.70
N PRO A 45 -2.36 2.38 8.32
CA PRO A 45 -2.20 1.49 7.19
C PRO A 45 -2.95 0.19 7.48
N LYS A 46 -3.46 -0.46 6.44
CA LYS A 46 -4.17 -1.74 6.60
C LYS A 46 -3.23 -2.92 6.78
N TYR A 47 -1.94 -2.71 6.52
CA TYR A 47 -0.89 -3.70 6.43
C TYR A 47 -1.26 -4.77 5.40
N ILE A 48 -0.68 -4.66 4.21
CA ILE A 48 -0.89 -5.54 3.08
C ILE A 48 -0.80 -6.99 3.55
N SER A 49 -1.81 -7.78 3.19
CA SER A 49 -1.80 -9.22 3.41
C SER A 49 -0.63 -9.83 2.62
N MET A 50 0.50 -10.00 3.30
CA MET A 50 1.66 -10.74 2.78
C MET A 50 1.27 -12.16 2.38
N ARG A 51 0.23 -12.71 3.02
CA ARG A 51 -0.38 -13.98 2.66
C ARG A 51 -1.01 -13.94 1.26
N ASP A 52 -1.67 -12.86 0.87
CA ASP A 52 -2.23 -12.74 -0.48
C ASP A 52 -1.14 -12.51 -1.52
N LEU A 53 -0.07 -11.78 -1.16
CA LEU A 53 1.12 -11.69 -2.00
C LEU A 53 1.76 -13.06 -2.21
N GLN A 54 1.95 -13.85 -1.15
CA GLN A 54 2.48 -15.21 -1.23
C GLN A 54 1.63 -16.09 -2.14
N LYS A 55 0.31 -16.07 -1.96
CA LYS A 55 -0.63 -16.82 -2.83
C LYS A 55 -0.48 -16.41 -4.30
N ASP A 56 -0.33 -15.12 -4.59
CA ASP A 56 -0.15 -14.65 -5.96
C ASP A 56 1.20 -15.09 -6.55
N ILE A 57 2.28 -15.12 -5.76
CA ILE A 57 3.58 -15.64 -6.19
C ILE A 57 3.49 -17.14 -6.47
N VAL A 58 2.92 -17.93 -5.55
CA VAL A 58 2.72 -19.38 -5.72
C VAL A 58 1.91 -19.67 -6.99
N ARG A 59 0.82 -18.93 -7.24
CA ARG A 59 0.04 -19.06 -8.47
C ARG A 59 0.85 -18.75 -9.73
N CYS A 60 1.76 -17.79 -9.67
CA CYS A 60 2.63 -17.46 -10.80
C CYS A 60 3.65 -18.57 -11.08
N LEU A 61 4.08 -19.27 -10.03
CA LEU A 61 5.05 -20.36 -10.08
C LEU A 61 4.39 -21.74 -9.93
N ARG A 62 3.11 -21.89 -10.30
CA ARG A 62 2.31 -23.12 -10.01
C ARG A 62 2.88 -24.42 -10.59
N TYR A 63 3.74 -24.33 -11.60
CA TYR A 63 4.39 -25.47 -12.25
C TYR A 63 5.82 -25.69 -11.75
N ARG A 64 6.29 -24.85 -10.82
CA ARG A 64 7.58 -24.99 -10.17
C ARG A 64 7.41 -25.63 -8.82
N VAL A 65 8.16 -26.70 -8.63
CA VAL A 65 8.33 -27.32 -7.33
C VAL A 65 9.21 -26.39 -6.48
N GLY A 66 8.92 -26.28 -5.19
CA GLY A 66 9.53 -25.26 -4.30
C GLY A 66 8.91 -23.85 -4.40
N SER A 67 7.83 -23.65 -5.17
CA SER A 67 7.18 -22.33 -5.34
C SER A 67 6.68 -21.70 -4.03
N GLU A 68 6.30 -22.52 -3.04
CA GLU A 68 5.90 -22.04 -1.71
C GLU A 68 7.09 -21.46 -0.93
N VAL A 69 8.24 -22.14 -0.97
CA VAL A 69 9.49 -21.69 -0.32
C VAL A 69 9.95 -20.37 -0.96
N ILE A 70 9.95 -20.30 -2.28
CA ILE A 70 10.26 -19.07 -3.04
C ILE A 70 9.33 -17.93 -2.60
N ALA A 71 8.02 -18.18 -2.52
CA ALA A 71 7.04 -17.17 -2.12
C ALA A 71 7.24 -16.69 -0.68
N GLN A 72 7.55 -17.60 0.25
CA GLN A 72 7.84 -17.25 1.64
C GLN A 72 9.11 -16.41 1.75
N THR A 73 10.18 -16.79 1.04
CA THR A 73 11.46 -16.06 1.04
C THR A 73 11.29 -14.65 0.49
N LEU A 74 10.63 -14.47 -0.67
CA LEU A 74 10.33 -13.13 -1.22
C LEU A 74 9.51 -12.31 -0.25
N SER A 75 8.42 -12.89 0.25
CA SER A 75 7.51 -12.21 1.16
C SER A 75 8.26 -11.69 2.39
N ARG A 76 9.09 -12.53 3.01
CA ARG A 76 9.91 -12.15 4.17
C ARG A 76 10.90 -11.04 3.82
N GLN A 77 11.66 -11.17 2.74
CA GLN A 77 12.67 -10.19 2.34
C GLN A 77 12.06 -8.81 2.03
N MET A 78 10.82 -8.78 1.59
CA MET A 78 10.16 -7.57 1.12
C MET A 78 9.19 -6.96 2.14
N HIS A 79 8.97 -7.62 3.27
CA HIS A 79 7.92 -7.26 4.23
C HIS A 79 8.02 -5.79 4.67
N GLU A 80 9.17 -5.39 5.19
CA GLU A 80 9.39 -4.03 5.70
C GLU A 80 9.28 -2.97 4.60
N ASP A 81 9.76 -3.26 3.41
CA ASP A 81 9.66 -2.37 2.26
C ASP A 81 8.20 -2.15 1.84
N ILE A 82 7.42 -3.22 1.77
CA ILE A 82 6.00 -3.15 1.41
C ILE A 82 5.22 -2.39 2.47
N ASN A 83 5.49 -2.63 3.76
CA ASN A 83 4.88 -1.88 4.87
C ASN A 83 5.19 -0.38 4.76
N ARG A 84 6.43 -0.04 4.41
CA ARG A 84 6.89 1.34 4.22
C ARG A 84 6.19 2.03 3.05
N LEU A 85 6.10 1.35 1.91
CA LEU A 85 5.35 1.85 0.75
C LEU A 85 3.88 2.07 1.10
N GLU A 86 3.26 1.12 1.81
CA GLU A 86 1.87 1.26 2.20
C GLU A 86 1.63 2.46 3.12
N LEU A 87 2.48 2.64 4.12
CA LEU A 87 2.39 3.77 5.05
C LEU A 87 2.48 5.11 4.30
N TYR A 88 3.41 5.20 3.34
CA TYR A 88 3.51 6.36 2.45
C TYR A 88 2.23 6.59 1.64
N ILE A 89 1.68 5.55 1.01
CA ILE A 89 0.46 5.66 0.21
C ILE A 89 -0.75 6.03 1.08
N CYS A 90 -0.81 5.52 2.30
CA CYS A 90 -1.81 5.88 3.28
C CYS A 90 -1.75 7.39 3.59
N LEU A 91 -0.56 7.96 3.82
CA LEU A 91 -0.38 9.39 4.05
C LEU A 91 -0.86 10.22 2.86
N GLU A 92 -0.52 9.82 1.64
CA GLU A 92 -0.98 10.50 0.42
C GLU A 92 -2.50 10.49 0.28
N GLY A 93 -3.14 9.35 0.56
CA GLY A 93 -4.59 9.23 0.59
C GLY A 93 -5.23 10.16 1.61
N TYR A 94 -4.68 10.16 2.83
CA TYR A 94 -5.22 10.94 3.93
C TYR A 94 -5.09 12.45 3.69
N LYS A 95 -3.91 12.91 3.21
CA LYS A 95 -3.69 14.31 2.82
C LYS A 95 -4.70 14.77 1.79
N TRP A 96 -4.92 13.96 0.76
CA TRP A 96 -5.88 14.29 -0.27
C TRP A 96 -7.31 14.39 0.27
N GLY A 97 -7.73 13.42 1.08
CA GLY A 97 -9.06 13.42 1.70
C GLY A 97 -9.28 14.65 2.57
N CYS A 98 -8.29 15.02 3.39
CA CYS A 98 -8.33 16.23 4.21
C CYS A 98 -8.41 17.54 3.40
N GLY A 99 -7.74 17.59 2.25
CA GLY A 99 -7.74 18.78 1.39
C GLY A 99 -8.99 18.92 0.51
N ASN A 100 -9.83 17.87 0.39
CA ASN A 100 -10.95 17.87 -0.53
C ASN A 100 -12.25 18.39 0.10
N MET A 101 -12.37 19.71 0.24
CA MET A 101 -13.54 20.36 0.84
C MET A 101 -14.85 20.05 0.12
N LYS A 102 -14.83 19.86 -1.20
CA LYS A 102 -16.04 19.48 -1.96
C LYS A 102 -16.55 18.11 -1.52
N ALA A 103 -15.64 17.17 -1.25
CA ALA A 103 -16.02 15.84 -0.81
C ALA A 103 -16.50 15.82 0.64
N ILE A 104 -15.84 16.59 1.50
CA ILE A 104 -16.20 16.76 2.90
C ILE A 104 -17.60 17.36 3.03
N ASN A 105 -17.88 18.49 2.39
CA ASN A 105 -19.19 19.15 2.46
C ASN A 105 -20.32 18.26 1.92
N ARG A 106 -20.02 17.45 0.89
CA ARG A 106 -21.03 16.53 0.35
C ARG A 106 -21.32 15.38 1.32
N LEU A 107 -20.29 14.84 1.96
CA LEU A 107 -20.49 13.79 2.97
C LEU A 107 -21.24 14.33 4.19
N GLU A 108 -20.88 15.53 4.66
CA GLU A 108 -21.55 16.23 5.74
C GLU A 108 -23.04 16.43 5.45
N SER A 109 -23.42 16.80 4.22
CA SER A 109 -24.85 16.92 3.87
C SER A 109 -25.62 15.61 4.03
N PHE A 110 -25.01 14.47 3.71
CA PHE A 110 -25.66 13.17 3.96
C PHE A 110 -25.72 12.83 5.45
N ALA A 111 -24.66 13.16 6.19
CA ALA A 111 -24.61 12.93 7.63
C ALA A 111 -25.66 13.76 8.38
N LEU A 112 -25.88 15.02 8.00
CA LEU A 112 -26.88 15.90 8.61
C LEU A 112 -28.33 15.54 8.28
N ASP A 113 -28.55 14.77 7.20
CA ASP A 113 -29.87 14.20 6.91
C ASP A 113 -30.22 13.05 7.90
N GLU A 114 -29.21 12.39 8.48
CA GLU A 114 -29.36 11.20 9.33
C GLU A 114 -29.12 11.49 10.82
N PHE A 115 -28.21 12.41 11.13
CA PHE A 115 -27.72 12.68 12.48
C PHE A 115 -27.80 14.17 12.81
N SER A 116 -28.18 14.48 14.03
CA SER A 116 -28.10 15.83 14.57
C SER A 116 -26.64 16.25 14.82
N PRO A 117 -26.35 17.57 14.85
CA PRO A 117 -25.01 18.07 15.18
C PRO A 117 -24.48 17.56 16.53
N TRP A 118 -25.38 17.36 17.51
CA TRP A 118 -25.00 16.82 18.82
C TRP A 118 -24.58 15.34 18.71
N GLU A 119 -25.34 14.51 17.99
CA GLU A 119 -24.96 13.11 17.76
C GLU A 119 -23.61 13.00 17.06
N LEU A 120 -23.38 13.82 16.03
CA LEU A 120 -22.10 13.88 15.31
C LEU A 120 -20.91 14.21 16.22
N SER A 121 -21.08 15.11 17.20
CA SER A 121 -20.02 15.44 18.17
C SER A 121 -19.64 14.28 19.09
N GLN A 122 -20.57 13.34 19.32
CA GLN A 122 -20.36 12.17 20.18
C GLN A 122 -19.87 10.95 19.40
N MET A 123 -19.99 10.96 18.07
CA MET A 123 -19.64 9.81 17.25
C MET A 123 -18.13 9.62 17.15
N GLU A 124 -17.68 8.40 17.47
CA GLU A 124 -16.34 8.00 17.12
C GLU A 124 -16.26 7.75 15.60
N TYR A 125 -17.08 6.89 15.02
CA TYR A 125 -17.03 6.62 13.58
C TYR A 125 -18.31 7.09 12.89
N LEU A 126 -18.17 7.63 11.69
CA LEU A 126 -19.27 8.01 10.80
C LEU A 126 -19.55 6.87 9.82
N TYR A 127 -18.86 6.82 8.67
CA TYR A 127 -19.05 5.78 7.63
C TYR A 127 -17.74 5.09 7.23
N GLN A 128 -16.71 5.11 8.09
CA GLN A 128 -15.39 4.53 7.80
C GLN A 128 -15.48 3.00 7.55
N ASN A 129 -16.29 2.30 8.34
CA ASN A 129 -16.42 0.83 8.32
C ASN A 129 -17.53 0.32 7.38
N GLY A 130 -18.18 1.22 6.64
CA GLY A 130 -19.34 0.91 5.82
C GLY A 130 -20.61 1.54 6.39
N THR A 131 -21.68 1.47 5.61
CA THR A 131 -23.00 2.02 5.94
C THR A 131 -24.07 1.28 5.15
N THR A 132 -25.28 1.25 5.70
CA THR A 132 -26.48 0.80 4.99
C THR A 132 -27.04 1.85 4.04
N ASP A 133 -26.66 3.13 4.18
CA ASP A 133 -27.13 4.18 3.27
C ASP A 133 -26.54 4.00 1.85
N GLU A 134 -27.41 3.67 0.90
CA GLU A 134 -27.08 3.54 -0.51
C GLU A 134 -26.53 4.84 -1.11
N ARG A 135 -26.99 6.01 -0.64
CA ARG A 135 -26.55 7.33 -1.12
C ARG A 135 -25.07 7.54 -0.82
N VAL A 136 -24.66 7.25 0.41
CA VAL A 136 -23.26 7.35 0.85
C VAL A 136 -22.39 6.32 0.11
N ASN A 137 -22.87 5.09 -0.06
CA ASN A 137 -22.16 4.04 -0.79
C ASN A 137 -21.99 4.39 -2.29
N ALA A 138 -23.04 4.89 -2.94
CA ALA A 138 -23.00 5.36 -4.31
C ALA A 138 -22.07 6.57 -4.46
N TYR A 139 -22.11 7.49 -3.50
CA TYR A 139 -21.22 8.64 -3.47
C TYR A 139 -19.75 8.22 -3.38
N ARG A 140 -19.41 7.36 -2.40
CA ARG A 140 -18.07 6.79 -2.23
C ARG A 140 -17.58 6.14 -3.53
N LYS A 141 -18.39 5.27 -4.15
CA LYS A 141 -18.06 4.64 -5.44
C LYS A 141 -17.81 5.68 -6.53
N SER A 142 -18.68 6.69 -6.65
CA SER A 142 -18.55 7.74 -7.67
C SER A 142 -17.31 8.60 -7.50
N LEU A 143 -16.93 8.92 -6.26
CA LEU A 143 -15.75 9.72 -5.91
C LEU A 143 -14.48 9.03 -6.38
N PHE A 144 -14.34 7.75 -6.05
CA PHE A 144 -13.15 6.98 -6.40
C PHE A 144 -13.13 6.51 -7.85
N LEU A 145 -14.30 6.28 -8.47
CA LEU A 145 -14.38 6.04 -9.91
C LEU A 145 -13.90 7.27 -10.71
N LYS A 146 -14.28 8.48 -10.29
CA LYS A 146 -13.77 9.72 -10.89
C LYS A 146 -12.26 9.86 -10.69
N ASN A 147 -11.76 9.63 -9.47
CA ASN A 147 -10.32 9.66 -9.18
C ASN A 147 -9.52 8.65 -10.01
N ARG A 148 -10.07 7.45 -10.27
CA ARG A 148 -9.43 6.44 -11.16
C ARG A 148 -9.38 6.87 -12.62
N ARG A 149 -10.29 7.75 -13.05
CA ARG A 149 -10.34 8.31 -14.42
C ARG A 149 -9.46 9.56 -14.57
N GLU A 150 -9.18 10.28 -13.49
CA GLU A 150 -8.21 11.38 -13.50
C GLU A 150 -6.79 10.85 -13.77
N SER A 151 -6.30 11.07 -14.99
CA SER A 151 -5.03 10.49 -15.48
C SER A 151 -3.83 10.87 -14.63
N LYS A 152 -3.81 12.08 -14.07
CA LYS A 152 -2.66 12.64 -13.34
C LYS A 152 -2.39 11.96 -11.99
N ARG A 153 -3.41 11.63 -11.20
CA ARG A 153 -3.21 10.94 -9.91
C ARG A 153 -3.00 9.45 -10.09
N LYS A 154 -3.72 8.87 -11.06
CA LYS A 154 -3.49 7.49 -11.48
C LYS A 154 -2.02 7.30 -11.88
N SER A 155 -1.49 8.20 -12.72
CA SER A 155 -0.09 8.14 -13.12
C SER A 155 0.84 8.35 -11.94
N ALA A 156 0.59 9.31 -11.03
CA ALA A 156 1.45 9.55 -9.87
C ALA A 156 1.62 8.32 -8.97
N ILE A 157 0.53 7.70 -8.50
CA ILE A 157 0.61 6.50 -7.63
C ILE A 157 1.32 5.36 -8.37
N THR A 158 1.00 5.15 -9.65
CA THR A 158 1.64 4.11 -10.46
C THR A 158 3.14 4.35 -10.60
N ILE A 159 3.54 5.58 -10.91
CA ILE A 159 4.95 5.97 -11.07
C ILE A 159 5.69 5.75 -9.74
N THR A 160 5.12 6.18 -8.61
CA THR A 160 5.75 5.98 -7.30
C THR A 160 5.94 4.50 -6.99
N VAL A 161 4.91 3.67 -7.20
CA VAL A 161 5.02 2.21 -6.96
C VAL A 161 6.02 1.56 -7.90
N VAL A 162 6.07 1.96 -9.17
CA VAL A 162 7.05 1.42 -10.14
C VAL A 162 8.47 1.83 -9.77
N ASN A 163 8.70 3.08 -9.39
CA ASN A 163 10.01 3.55 -8.95
C ASN A 163 10.46 2.83 -7.68
N PHE A 164 9.54 2.65 -6.72
CA PHE A 164 9.77 1.88 -5.51
C PHE A 164 10.13 0.42 -5.83
N ALA A 165 9.35 -0.24 -6.69
CA ALA A 165 9.59 -1.62 -7.09
C ALA A 165 10.94 -1.78 -7.80
N ASN A 166 11.32 -0.84 -8.66
CA ASN A 166 12.62 -0.83 -9.31
C ASN A 166 13.77 -0.68 -8.31
N HIS A 167 13.60 0.12 -7.26
CA HIS A 167 14.64 0.41 -6.28
C HIS A 167 14.85 -0.73 -5.28
N PHE A 168 13.78 -1.28 -4.71
CA PHE A 168 13.88 -2.26 -3.63
C PHE A 168 13.58 -3.70 -4.04
N LEU A 169 12.69 -3.90 -5.01
CA LEU A 169 12.12 -5.23 -5.26
C LEU A 169 12.81 -5.94 -6.42
N LYS A 170 13.30 -5.18 -7.40
CA LYS A 170 13.95 -5.73 -8.59
C LYS A 170 15.18 -6.56 -8.22
N GLU A 171 16.04 -6.04 -7.35
CA GLU A 171 17.24 -6.75 -6.90
C GLU A 171 16.88 -7.94 -6.01
N LYS A 172 15.90 -7.80 -5.10
CA LYS A 172 15.43 -8.91 -4.25
C LYS A 172 14.82 -10.07 -5.05
N VAL A 173 14.09 -9.77 -6.12
CA VAL A 173 13.59 -10.80 -7.03
C VAL A 173 14.74 -11.44 -7.80
N ARG A 174 15.76 -10.69 -8.22
CA ARG A 174 16.91 -11.22 -8.96
C ARG A 174 17.81 -12.11 -8.12
N SER A 175 18.06 -11.73 -6.87
CA SER A 175 18.91 -12.47 -5.95
C SER A 175 18.20 -13.64 -5.28
N ILE A 176 16.94 -13.96 -5.64
CA ILE A 176 16.21 -15.02 -4.95
C ILE A 176 16.89 -16.38 -5.03
N ASN A 177 17.50 -16.70 -6.18
CA ASN A 177 18.19 -17.98 -6.36
C ASN A 177 19.35 -18.16 -5.35
N GLU A 178 19.91 -17.05 -4.84
CA GLU A 178 20.96 -17.04 -3.81
C GLU A 178 20.42 -17.25 -2.38
N HIS A 179 19.11 -17.09 -2.18
CA HIS A 179 18.45 -17.07 -0.87
C HIS A 179 17.41 -18.18 -0.69
N THR A 180 17.19 -19.01 -1.71
CA THR A 180 16.42 -20.26 -1.58
C THR A 180 17.32 -21.35 -1.04
N ASP A 181 17.04 -21.81 0.18
CA ASP A 181 17.72 -22.96 0.78
C ASP A 181 17.51 -24.19 -0.11
N ARG A 182 18.57 -24.58 -0.83
CA ARG A 182 18.57 -25.75 -1.70
C ARG A 182 18.70 -26.99 -0.83
N GLN A 183 17.66 -27.82 -0.77
CA GLN A 183 17.80 -29.14 -0.18
C GLN A 183 18.44 -30.08 -1.21
N ILE A 184 19.37 -30.91 -0.75
CA ILE A 184 19.98 -31.97 -1.57
C ILE A 184 19.08 -33.19 -1.43
N ILE A 185 18.57 -33.72 -2.55
CA ILE A 185 17.89 -35.00 -2.58
C ILE A 185 18.84 -36.06 -3.15
N MET A 186 18.90 -37.20 -2.47
CA MET A 186 19.52 -38.40 -3.02
C MET A 186 18.51 -39.13 -3.89
N ASP A 187 18.84 -39.26 -5.16
CA ASP A 187 18.06 -40.02 -6.14
C ASP A 187 18.43 -41.51 -6.01
N TYR A 188 17.57 -42.30 -5.35
CA TYR A 188 17.81 -43.73 -5.10
C TYR A 188 17.42 -44.63 -6.29
N ASP A 189 16.79 -44.08 -7.34
CA ASP A 189 16.27 -44.84 -8.50
C ASP A 189 17.31 -45.01 -9.62
N LEU A 190 18.45 -44.31 -9.56
CA LEU A 190 19.57 -44.52 -10.47
C LEU A 190 20.60 -45.39 -9.76
N SER A 191 21.00 -46.49 -10.41
CA SER A 191 21.99 -47.46 -9.90
C SER A 191 23.37 -46.86 -9.55
N ASP A 192 23.61 -45.60 -9.92
CA ASP A 192 24.63 -44.73 -9.35
C ASP A 192 23.94 -43.61 -8.58
N GLY A 193 24.03 -43.64 -7.24
CA GLY A 193 23.42 -42.66 -6.34
C GLY A 193 23.90 -41.24 -6.62
N THR A 194 23.21 -40.56 -7.53
CA THR A 194 23.53 -39.19 -7.93
C THR A 194 22.84 -38.22 -7.00
N MET A 195 23.61 -37.34 -6.38
CA MET A 195 23.07 -36.20 -5.64
C MET A 195 22.52 -35.19 -6.65
N LYS A 196 21.23 -34.85 -6.52
CA LYS A 196 20.63 -33.76 -7.30
C LYS A 196 20.09 -32.72 -6.33
N GLU A 197 20.27 -31.45 -6.68
CA GLU A 197 19.53 -30.37 -6.01
C GLU A 197 18.03 -30.58 -6.28
N GLU A 198 17.21 -30.42 -5.25
CA GLU A 198 15.77 -30.69 -5.31
C GLU A 198 15.07 -29.87 -6.41
N TYR A 199 15.55 -28.63 -6.65
CA TYR A 199 14.97 -27.68 -7.60
C TYR A 199 16.06 -26.89 -8.32
N GLY A 200 15.95 -26.73 -9.64
CA GLY A 200 16.82 -25.85 -10.42
C GLY A 200 16.49 -24.36 -10.26
N ASP A 201 17.47 -23.50 -10.53
CA ASP A 201 17.35 -22.05 -10.44
C ASP A 201 16.22 -21.49 -11.30
N LEU A 202 15.57 -20.42 -10.82
CA LEU A 202 14.62 -19.67 -11.63
C LEU A 202 15.37 -19.02 -12.79
N THR A 203 14.83 -19.21 -13.99
CA THR A 203 15.32 -18.56 -15.21
C THR A 203 15.06 -17.05 -15.17
N ALA A 204 15.84 -16.28 -15.95
CA ALA A 204 15.65 -14.83 -16.05
C ALA A 204 14.21 -14.44 -16.48
N ASP A 205 13.58 -15.23 -17.35
CA ASP A 205 12.21 -15.00 -17.80
C ASP A 205 11.18 -15.20 -16.69
N GLU A 206 11.37 -16.23 -15.86
CA GLU A 206 10.50 -16.50 -14.71
C GLU A 206 10.63 -15.41 -13.65
N LEU A 207 11.85 -14.97 -13.38
CA LEU A 207 12.11 -13.83 -12.48
C LEU A 207 11.44 -12.55 -13.01
N ALA A 208 11.48 -12.30 -14.32
CA ALA A 208 10.79 -11.18 -14.94
C ALA A 208 9.26 -11.29 -14.85
N VAL A 209 8.70 -12.50 -14.94
CA VAL A 209 7.26 -12.74 -14.72
C VAL A 209 6.88 -12.46 -13.27
N VAL A 210 7.64 -12.97 -12.30
CA VAL A 210 7.42 -12.74 -10.86
C VAL A 210 7.46 -11.24 -10.57
N TYR A 211 8.51 -10.54 -11.02
CA TYR A 211 8.64 -9.09 -10.85
C TYR A 211 7.42 -8.32 -11.40
N ARG A 212 7.01 -8.60 -12.65
CA ARG A 212 5.86 -7.92 -13.27
C ARG A 212 4.56 -8.17 -12.50
N LYS A 213 4.36 -9.38 -11.99
CA LYS A 213 3.15 -9.77 -11.24
C LYS A 213 3.10 -9.08 -9.88
N LEU A 214 4.22 -9.08 -9.17
CA LEU A 214 4.41 -8.37 -7.93
C LEU A 214 4.14 -6.87 -8.07
N THR A 215 4.74 -6.21 -9.07
CA THR A 215 4.51 -4.77 -9.30
C THR A 215 3.04 -4.47 -9.58
N LYS A 216 2.36 -5.32 -10.37
CA LYS A 216 0.90 -5.19 -10.60
C LYS A 216 0.10 -5.35 -9.31
N PHE A 217 0.46 -6.31 -8.46
CA PHE A 217 -0.15 -6.50 -7.16
C PHE A 217 -0.01 -5.24 -6.29
N LEU A 218 1.20 -4.70 -6.19
CA LEU A 218 1.48 -3.50 -5.41
C LEU A 218 0.72 -2.27 -5.92
N ILE A 219 0.62 -2.09 -7.25
CA ILE A 219 -0.17 -0.99 -7.83
C ILE A 219 -1.65 -1.12 -7.42
N LYS A 220 -2.23 -2.32 -7.59
CA LYS A 220 -3.63 -2.57 -7.21
C LYS A 220 -3.85 -2.28 -5.72
N ASN A 221 -2.92 -2.70 -4.89
CA ASN A 221 -3.03 -2.55 -3.45
C ASN A 221 -2.85 -1.10 -3.01
N ALA A 222 -1.88 -0.39 -3.57
CA ALA A 222 -1.67 1.03 -3.35
C ALA A 222 -2.94 1.84 -3.62
N TYR A 223 -3.69 1.54 -4.71
CA TYR A 223 -4.99 2.19 -4.92
C TYR A 223 -6.00 1.89 -3.82
N ALA A 224 -6.11 0.63 -3.38
CA ALA A 224 -7.05 0.26 -2.33
C ALA A 224 -6.74 0.95 -1.00
N VAL A 225 -5.44 1.01 -0.63
CA VAL A 225 -4.95 1.71 0.56
C VAL A 225 -5.23 3.20 0.45
N TYR A 226 -4.86 3.81 -0.67
CA TYR A 226 -5.11 5.24 -0.94
C TYR A 226 -6.59 5.60 -0.81
N GLU A 227 -7.48 4.84 -1.46
CA GLU A 227 -8.93 5.09 -1.43
C GLU A 227 -9.50 4.93 -0.01
N SER A 228 -9.02 3.93 0.72
CA SER A 228 -9.43 3.72 2.11
C SER A 228 -9.00 4.85 3.03
N ALA A 229 -7.73 5.27 2.94
CA ALA A 229 -7.18 6.35 3.76
C ALA A 229 -7.85 7.69 3.43
N ALA A 230 -8.06 7.97 2.14
CA ALA A 230 -8.80 9.13 1.68
C ALA A 230 -10.24 9.15 2.21
N TRP A 231 -10.94 8.02 2.19
CA TRP A 231 -12.29 7.94 2.74
C TRP A 231 -12.31 8.19 4.25
N GLY A 232 -11.38 7.59 4.99
CA GLY A 232 -11.22 7.82 6.43
C GLY A 232 -11.02 9.31 6.74
N ALA A 233 -10.09 9.96 6.04
CA ALA A 233 -9.79 11.37 6.21
C ALA A 233 -11.00 12.29 5.96
N ILE A 234 -11.83 11.98 4.95
CA ILE A 234 -13.04 12.76 4.67
C ILE A 234 -14.02 12.64 5.84
N ASN A 235 -14.25 11.43 6.36
CA ASN A 235 -15.15 11.20 7.49
C ASN A 235 -14.65 11.89 8.75
N ASP A 236 -13.36 11.74 9.07
CA ASP A 236 -12.75 12.37 10.24
C ASP A 236 -12.83 13.90 10.15
N ARG A 237 -12.74 14.48 8.94
CA ARG A 237 -12.92 15.91 8.73
C ARG A 237 -14.36 16.40 8.90
N VAL A 238 -15.36 15.57 8.60
CA VAL A 238 -16.76 15.89 8.89
C VAL A 238 -16.98 15.91 10.39
N LEU A 239 -16.60 14.84 11.10
CA LEU A 239 -16.79 14.72 12.55
C LEU A 239 -16.14 15.88 13.30
N LYS A 240 -14.94 16.30 12.92
CA LYS A 240 -14.22 17.42 13.54
C LYS A 240 -14.89 18.79 13.45
N ARG A 241 -15.93 18.95 12.65
CA ARG A 241 -16.68 20.21 12.58
C ARG A 241 -17.68 20.35 13.72
N TYR A 242 -17.91 19.27 14.46
CA TYR A 242 -18.86 19.14 15.56
C TYR A 242 -18.12 18.75 16.83
#